data_AF-A0A556B4T4-F1
#
_entry.id   AF-A0A556B4T4-F1
#
_cell.length_a   1.000
_cell.length_b   1.000
_cell.length_c   1.000
_cell.angle_alpha   90.00
_cell.angle_beta   90.00
_cell.angle_gamma   90.00
#
_symmetry.space_group_name_H-M   'P 1'
#
loop_
_entity.id
_entity.type
_entity.pdbx_description
1 polymer ?
#
loop_
_entity_poly.entity_id
_entity_poly.type
_entity_poly.pdbx_seq_one_letter_code
_entity_poly.pdbx_strand_id
1 'polypeptide(L)'
;MKKILVGAITIGIILGSGSSFAAADELDSISKNENTIQSISASTTKSITTNQFNKVYAAMKKYEGTPYKYGGNSPKTGFDCSGLMQWGYGTQGIKLPRTAQDQYNKTTRIARSALQPG
;
A
#
# COMPACT_ATOMS: atom_id res chain seq x y z
N MET A 1 45.61 1.14 12.50
CA MET A 1 45.60 2.33 11.62
C MET A 1 45.81 1.89 10.18
N LYS A 2 44.75 1.78 9.38
CA LYS A 2 44.84 1.57 7.92
C LYS A 2 43.72 2.39 7.29
N LYS A 3 44.11 3.54 6.72
CA LYS A 3 43.24 4.45 5.95
C LYS A 3 43.05 3.82 4.56
N ILE A 4 41.81 3.69 4.10
CA ILE A 4 41.52 3.35 2.70
C ILE A 4 40.95 4.60 2.02
N LEU A 5 41.41 4.74 0.79
CA LEU A 5 41.53 5.91 -0.06
C LEU A 5 40.21 6.28 -0.76
N VAL A 6 40.13 7.58 -1.06
CA VAL A 6 39.12 8.32 -1.82
C VAL A 6 38.77 7.68 -3.17
N GLY A 7 37.50 7.76 -3.57
CA GLY A 7 37.04 7.54 -4.94
C GLY A 7 35.92 8.51 -5.30
N ALA A 8 36.26 9.63 -5.93
CA ALA A 8 35.33 10.47 -6.66
C ALA A 8 35.31 10.01 -8.12
N ILE A 9 34.16 9.63 -8.67
CA ILE A 9 33.95 9.44 -10.10
C ILE A 9 32.65 10.13 -10.50
N THR A 10 32.82 11.22 -11.24
CA THR A 10 31.85 11.93 -12.06
C THR A 10 31.34 11.05 -13.22
N ILE A 11 30.14 11.33 -13.74
CA ILE A 11 29.77 11.39 -15.17
C ILE A 11 28.25 11.22 -15.32
N GLY A 12 27.60 12.15 -16.04
CA GLY A 12 26.28 11.87 -16.63
C GLY A 12 25.40 13.09 -16.89
N ILE A 13 25.88 14.07 -17.65
CA ILE A 13 25.04 15.13 -18.26
C ILE A 13 24.11 14.45 -19.29
N ILE A 14 22.80 14.48 -19.07
CA ILE A 14 21.79 14.18 -20.09
C ILE A 14 21.19 15.50 -20.55
N LEU A 15 21.56 15.93 -21.76
CA LEU A 15 20.88 16.97 -22.53
C LEU A 15 19.71 16.31 -23.28
N GLY A 16 18.48 16.69 -22.93
CA GLY A 16 17.27 16.24 -23.61
C GLY A 16 16.11 17.17 -23.29
N SER A 17 15.84 18.09 -24.22
CA SER A 17 14.82 19.14 -24.15
C SER A 17 13.39 18.58 -24.18
N GLY A 18 12.59 18.88 -23.15
CA GLY A 18 11.15 18.68 -23.19
C GLY A 18 10.45 18.75 -21.82
N SER A 19 10.01 19.95 -21.43
CA SER A 19 8.89 20.23 -20.52
C SER A 19 8.92 19.64 -19.09
N SER A 20 9.57 20.39 -18.20
CA SER A 20 9.10 20.86 -16.88
C SER A 20 8.43 19.86 -15.91
N PHE A 21 9.23 19.30 -15.00
CA PHE A 21 8.94 19.35 -13.56
C PHE A 21 10.20 19.84 -12.85
N ALA A 22 10.11 21.04 -12.31
CA ALA A 22 11.16 21.74 -11.59
C ALA A 22 11.48 21.10 -10.23
N ALA A 23 12.65 21.47 -9.71
CA ALA A 23 13.21 21.16 -8.38
C ALA A 23 14.03 19.86 -8.26
N ALA A 24 15.12 19.79 -9.03
CA ALA A 24 16.31 19.00 -8.69
C ALA A 24 17.29 19.81 -7.81
N ASP A 25 16.77 20.58 -6.86
CA ASP A 25 17.57 21.47 -6.00
C ASP A 25 17.07 21.42 -4.56
N GLU A 26 17.16 20.24 -3.92
CA GLU A 26 17.28 20.10 -2.46
C GLU A 26 17.74 18.67 -2.08
N LEU A 27 18.89 18.23 -2.59
CA LEU A 27 19.49 16.92 -2.23
C LEU A 27 20.76 17.04 -1.36
N ASP A 28 21.05 18.21 -0.80
CA ASP A 28 22.27 18.45 0.00
C ASP A 28 22.02 18.53 1.53
N SER A 29 20.77 18.53 1.99
CA SER A 29 20.44 18.70 3.42
C SER A 29 20.04 17.42 4.17
N ILE A 30 20.01 16.25 3.52
CA ILE A 30 19.55 14.96 4.12
C ILE A 30 20.66 14.24 4.92
N SER A 31 21.86 14.80 5.03
CA SER A 31 23.02 14.14 5.69
C SER A 31 23.07 14.27 7.23
N LYS A 32 22.11 14.93 7.90
CA LYS A 32 22.22 15.21 9.36
C LYS A 32 21.02 14.85 10.23
N ASN A 33 20.12 13.99 9.77
CA ASN A 33 19.01 13.53 10.62
C ASN A 33 18.82 12.01 10.53
N GLU A 34 19.49 11.28 11.41
CA GLU A 34 19.33 9.83 11.58
C GLU A 34 17.90 9.42 12.03
N ASN A 35 17.08 10.36 12.54
CA ASN A 35 15.69 10.11 12.93
C ASN A 35 14.69 10.22 11.75
N THR A 36 15.07 10.83 10.62
CA THR A 36 14.20 10.85 9.43
C THR A 36 14.24 9.50 8.72
N ILE A 37 15.42 8.86 8.63
CA ILE A 37 15.64 7.62 7.86
C ILE A 37 14.90 6.40 8.44
N GLN A 38 14.59 6.41 9.75
CA GLN A 38 13.81 5.35 10.38
C GLN A 38 12.31 5.41 10.03
N SER A 39 11.80 6.58 9.63
CA SER A 39 10.39 6.77 9.23
C SER A 39 10.11 6.45 7.76
N ILE A 40 11.13 6.49 6.89
CA ILE A 40 11.00 6.21 5.45
C ILE A 40 10.98 4.69 5.20
N SER A 41 11.73 3.92 6.01
CA SER A 41 11.80 2.45 5.92
C SER A 41 10.54 1.75 6.44
N ALA A 42 9.73 2.41 7.26
CA ALA A 42 8.41 1.92 7.66
C ALA A 42 7.32 2.19 6.59
N SER A 43 7.60 3.04 5.59
CA SER A 43 6.63 3.54 4.64
C SER A 43 6.54 2.76 3.32
N THR A 44 7.21 1.61 3.19
CA THR A 44 7.16 0.78 1.97
C THR A 44 6.11 -0.34 2.03
N THR A 45 5.36 -0.46 3.12
CA THR A 45 4.11 -1.23 3.13
C THR A 45 2.95 -0.25 3.19
N LYS A 46 2.19 -0.13 2.09
CA LYS A 46 0.95 0.65 2.02
C LYS A 46 -0.12 -0.04 2.87
N SER A 47 0.05 0.02 4.19
CA SER A 47 -0.96 -0.40 5.15
C SER A 47 -2.14 0.55 5.05
N ILE A 48 -3.36 0.01 5.13
CA ILE A 48 -4.56 0.83 5.07
C ILE A 48 -4.62 1.72 6.32
N THR A 49 -4.95 3.00 6.14
CA THR A 49 -5.18 3.88 7.29
C THR A 49 -6.49 3.49 7.99
N THR A 50 -6.60 3.75 9.29
CA THR A 50 -7.85 3.52 10.06
C THR A 50 -9.06 4.21 9.41
N ASN A 51 -8.88 5.41 8.87
CA ASN A 51 -9.95 6.13 8.17
C ASN A 51 -10.40 5.44 6.88
N GLN A 52 -9.46 4.86 6.12
CA GLN A 52 -9.80 4.06 4.94
C GLN A 52 -10.51 2.77 5.33
N PHE A 53 -10.01 2.07 6.36
CA PHE A 53 -10.66 0.88 6.89
C PHE A 53 -12.11 1.17 7.32
N ASN A 54 -12.34 2.26 8.07
CA ASN A 54 -13.68 2.65 8.52
C ASN A 54 -14.65 2.86 7.34
N LYS A 55 -14.17 3.42 6.22
CA LYS A 55 -14.97 3.58 4.99
C LYS A 55 -15.27 2.23 4.33
N VAL A 56 -14.27 1.35 4.23
CA VAL A 56 -14.44 -0.03 3.72
C VAL A 56 -15.46 -0.78 4.57
N TYR A 57 -15.30 -0.76 5.90
CA TYR A 57 -16.21 -1.39 6.85
C TYR A 57 -17.63 -0.84 6.73
N ALA A 58 -17.80 0.49 6.74
CA ALA A 58 -19.12 1.11 6.59
C ALA A 58 -19.80 0.76 5.25
N ALA A 59 -19.03 0.59 4.17
CA ALA A 59 -19.57 0.15 2.90
C ALA A 59 -20.06 -1.31 2.95
N MET A 60 -19.28 -2.22 3.56
CA MET A 60 -19.64 -3.63 3.68
C MET A 60 -20.81 -3.85 4.66
N LYS A 61 -20.85 -3.09 5.76
CA LYS A 61 -21.90 -3.17 6.79
C LYS A 61 -23.31 -2.97 6.24
N LYS A 62 -23.47 -2.23 5.13
CA LYS A 62 -24.77 -2.04 4.45
C LYS A 62 -25.42 -3.34 3.96
N TYR A 63 -24.64 -4.42 3.82
CA TYR A 63 -25.12 -5.72 3.36
C TYR A 63 -25.22 -6.74 4.49
N GLU A 64 -25.11 -6.31 5.75
CA GLU A 64 -25.41 -7.17 6.89
C GLU A 64 -26.84 -7.73 6.78
N GLY A 65 -26.98 -9.03 7.02
CA GLY A 65 -28.25 -9.76 6.85
C GLY A 65 -28.59 -10.15 5.40
N THR A 66 -27.81 -9.72 4.41
CA THR A 66 -28.01 -10.17 3.02
C THR A 66 -27.69 -11.66 2.89
N PRO A 67 -28.57 -12.47 2.26
CA PRO A 67 -28.28 -13.89 2.03
C PRO A 67 -27.01 -14.10 1.20
N TYR A 68 -26.22 -15.09 1.59
CA TYR A 68 -25.03 -15.51 0.86
C TYR A 68 -25.39 -15.95 -0.56
N LYS A 69 -24.63 -15.47 -1.55
CA LYS A 69 -24.78 -15.82 -2.98
C LYS A 69 -23.45 -16.32 -3.49
N TYR A 70 -23.33 -17.63 -3.70
CA TYR A 70 -22.13 -18.24 -4.28
C TYR A 70 -21.80 -17.59 -5.64
N GLY A 71 -20.55 -17.14 -5.81
CA GLY A 71 -20.13 -16.44 -7.03
C GLY A 71 -20.48 -14.93 -7.03
N GLY A 72 -21.27 -14.46 -6.07
CA GLY A 72 -21.64 -13.05 -5.93
C GLY A 72 -20.45 -12.16 -5.56
N ASN A 73 -20.32 -11.02 -6.22
CA ASN A 73 -19.23 -10.06 -6.03
C ASN A 73 -19.65 -8.60 -6.22
N SER A 74 -20.96 -8.31 -6.19
CA SER A 74 -21.47 -6.96 -6.38
C SER A 74 -22.79 -6.74 -5.64
N PRO A 75 -23.16 -5.49 -5.34
CA PRO A 75 -24.45 -5.18 -4.72
C PRO A 75 -25.67 -5.72 -5.50
N LYS A 76 -25.55 -5.82 -6.83
CA LYS A 76 -26.64 -6.26 -7.71
C LYS A 76 -26.81 -7.78 -7.71
N THR A 77 -25.70 -8.52 -7.58
CA THR A 77 -25.68 -9.99 -7.66
C THR A 77 -25.65 -10.66 -6.29
N GLY A 78 -25.44 -9.88 -5.23
CA GLY A 78 -25.15 -10.38 -3.88
C GLY A 78 -23.67 -10.70 -3.72
N PHE A 79 -23.33 -11.30 -2.58
CA PHE A 79 -21.94 -11.52 -2.21
C PHE A 79 -21.69 -12.94 -1.70
N ASP A 80 -20.52 -13.47 -2.06
CA ASP A 80 -19.84 -14.50 -1.29
C ASP A 80 -18.71 -13.90 -0.43
N CYS A 81 -17.98 -14.78 0.27
CA CYS A 81 -16.96 -14.38 1.24
C CYS A 81 -15.88 -13.47 0.63
N SER A 82 -15.25 -13.91 -0.47
CA SER A 82 -14.17 -13.16 -1.11
C SER A 82 -14.69 -12.03 -2.00
N GLY A 83 -15.91 -12.15 -2.53
CA GLY A 83 -16.59 -11.13 -3.31
C GLY A 83 -16.92 -9.89 -2.49
N LEU A 84 -17.40 -10.05 -1.24
CA LEU A 84 -17.65 -8.91 -0.34
C LEU A 84 -16.35 -8.17 -0.03
N MET A 85 -15.27 -8.91 0.29
CA MET A 85 -13.96 -8.32 0.57
C MET A 85 -13.39 -7.58 -0.64
N GLN A 86 -13.45 -8.21 -1.82
CA GLN A 86 -12.99 -7.61 -3.07
C GLN A 86 -13.72 -6.31 -3.38
N TRP A 87 -15.05 -6.31 -3.28
CA TRP A 87 -15.85 -5.12 -3.53
C TRP A 87 -15.59 -4.03 -2.49
N GLY A 88 -15.58 -4.40 -1.20
CA GLY A 88 -15.41 -3.46 -0.08
C GLY A 88 -14.08 -2.71 -0.12
N TYR A 89 -12.97 -3.44 -0.24
CA TYR A 89 -11.63 -2.85 -0.39
C TYR A 89 -11.49 -2.08 -1.71
N GLY A 90 -12.17 -2.54 -2.77
CA GLY A 90 -12.26 -1.85 -4.05
C GLY A 90 -12.85 -0.44 -3.95
N THR A 91 -13.74 -0.18 -2.99
CA THR A 91 -14.31 1.18 -2.77
C THR A 91 -13.26 2.21 -2.38
N GLN A 92 -12.13 1.78 -1.79
CA GLN A 92 -10.99 2.63 -1.46
C GLN A 92 -9.80 2.42 -2.41
N GLY A 93 -10.05 1.83 -3.59
CA GLY A 93 -9.05 1.62 -4.63
C GLY A 93 -8.09 0.45 -4.39
N ILE A 94 -8.37 -0.42 -3.41
CA ILE A 94 -7.53 -1.58 -3.11
C ILE A 94 -8.06 -2.78 -3.89
N LYS A 95 -7.23 -3.30 -4.80
CA LYS A 95 -7.60 -4.41 -5.69
C LYS A 95 -7.23 -5.74 -5.05
N LEU A 96 -8.25 -6.50 -4.69
CA LEU A 96 -8.09 -7.88 -4.21
C LEU A 96 -8.42 -8.89 -5.34
N PRO A 97 -7.74 -10.04 -5.39
CA PRO A 97 -8.13 -11.16 -6.26
C PRO A 97 -9.55 -11.67 -5.96
N ARG A 98 -10.13 -12.44 -6.89
CA ARG A 98 -11.52 -12.94 -6.76
C ARG A 98 -11.69 -14.01 -5.69
N THR A 99 -10.70 -14.89 -5.53
CA THR A 99 -10.79 -16.05 -4.63
C THR A 99 -10.19 -15.75 -3.26
N ALA A 100 -10.74 -16.38 -2.21
CA ALA A 100 -10.18 -16.24 -0.86
C ALA A 100 -8.73 -16.75 -0.78
N GLN A 101 -8.40 -17.81 -1.52
CA GLN A 101 -7.05 -18.36 -1.55
C GLN A 101 -6.04 -17.37 -2.18
N ASP A 102 -6.41 -16.69 -3.26
CA ASP A 102 -5.53 -15.70 -3.87
C ASP A 102 -5.40 -14.45 -3.01
N GLN A 103 -6.49 -14.02 -2.35
CA GLN A 103 -6.45 -12.94 -1.35
C GLN A 103 -5.50 -13.29 -0.20
N TYR A 104 -5.59 -14.52 0.30
CA TYR A 104 -4.66 -15.05 1.29
C TYR A 104 -3.23 -14.98 0.74
N ASN A 105 -2.95 -15.48 -0.46
CA ASN A 105 -1.60 -15.49 -1.04
C ASN A 105 -1.03 -14.09 -1.33
N LYS A 106 -1.88 -13.08 -1.53
CA LYS A 106 -1.47 -11.68 -1.81
C LYS A 106 -1.31 -10.81 -0.57
N THR A 107 -1.55 -11.34 0.63
CA THR A 107 -1.45 -10.59 1.90
C THR A 107 -0.26 -11.04 2.73
N THR A 108 0.31 -10.10 3.49
CA THR A 108 1.40 -10.38 4.44
C THR A 108 0.85 -11.11 5.66
N ARG A 109 1.58 -12.14 6.12
CA ARG A 109 1.22 -12.87 7.34
C ARG A 109 1.63 -12.09 8.58
N ILE A 110 0.69 -11.99 9.51
CA ILE A 110 0.92 -11.43 10.85
C ILE A 110 0.51 -12.44 11.91
N ALA A 111 1.14 -12.37 13.08
CA ALA A 111 0.79 -13.21 14.22
C ALA A 111 -0.63 -12.89 14.71
N ARG A 112 -1.34 -13.89 15.27
CA ARG A 112 -2.70 -13.67 15.82
C ARG A 112 -2.74 -12.59 16.89
N SER A 113 -1.70 -12.50 17.73
CA SER A 113 -1.57 -11.47 18.77
C SER A 113 -1.37 -10.06 18.21
N ALA A 114 -1.01 -9.93 16.93
CA ALA A 114 -0.76 -8.66 16.26
C ALA A 114 -1.91 -8.25 15.32
N LEU A 115 -3.04 -8.98 15.31
CA LEU A 115 -4.21 -8.62 14.52
C LEU A 115 -4.75 -7.26 14.97
N GLN A 116 -5.09 -6.42 14.01
CA GLN A 116 -5.75 -5.13 14.20
C GLN A 116 -7.03 -5.10 13.34
N PRO A 117 -7.97 -4.17 13.58
CA PRO A 117 -9.09 -3.97 12.66
C PRO A 117 -8.58 -3.59 11.27
N GLY A 118 -8.90 -4.42 10.27
CA GLY A 118 -8.53 -4.23 8.87
C GLY A 118 -7.38 -5.10 8.40
#